data_AF-A0A6B0ZBK3-F1
#
_entry.id   AF-A0A6B0ZBK3-F1
#
_cell.length_a   1.000
_cell.length_b   1.000
_cell.length_c   1.000
_cell.angle_alpha   90.00
_cell.angle_beta   90.00
_cell.angle_gamma   90.00
#
_symmetry.space_group_name_H-M   'P 1'
#
loop_
_entity.id
_entity.type
_entity.pdbx_description
1 polymer ?
#
loop_
_entity_poly.entity_id
_entity_poly.type
_entity_poly.pdbx_seq_one_letter_code
_entity_poly.pdbx_strand_id
1 'polypeptide(L)' 'MEAGRRSWFRPGLRVKKLSGRPDVYEMSWPPDGRATFAMGNPIVAGKLHIQWLRVGSHDILRRPIL' A
#
# COMPACT_ATOMS: atom_id res chain seq x y z
N MET A 1 -6.98 -8.10 25.17
CA MET A 1 -7.50 -7.61 23.89
C MET A 1 -7.58 -6.11 23.99
N GLU A 2 -6.73 -5.37 23.28
CA GLU A 2 -6.81 -3.92 23.31
C GLU A 2 -6.74 -3.41 21.87
N ALA A 3 -7.92 -3.27 21.29
CA ALA A 3 -8.11 -2.51 20.07
C ALA A 3 -7.86 -1.04 20.41
N GLY A 4 -6.64 -0.58 20.16
CA GLY A 4 -6.26 0.82 20.31
C GLY A 4 -7.23 1.69 19.51
N ARG A 5 -8.05 2.46 20.26
CA ARG A 5 -8.82 3.66 19.89
C ARG A 5 -8.93 3.94 18.39
N ARG A 6 -10.16 3.95 17.86
CA ARG A 6 -10.56 4.37 16.50
C ARG A 6 -10.00 5.77 16.16
N SER A 7 -8.72 5.86 15.80
CA SER A 7 -8.19 7.01 15.08
C SER A 7 -8.72 6.88 13.67
N TRP A 8 -9.65 7.78 13.32
CA TRP A 8 -10.35 7.85 12.05
C TRP A 8 -9.38 7.57 10.89
N PHE A 9 -9.62 6.48 10.15
CA PHE A 9 -8.87 6.17 8.94
C PHE A 9 -8.85 7.43 8.07
N ARG A 10 -7.66 7.95 7.77
CA ARG A 10 -7.53 9.27 7.12
C ARG A 10 -8.31 9.24 5.80
N PRO A 11 -9.33 10.10 5.58
CA PRO A 11 -10.15 10.04 4.36
C PRO A 11 -9.34 10.21 3.06
N GLY A 12 -8.18 10.86 3.16
CA GLY A 12 -7.26 11.04 2.04
C GLY A 12 -6.42 9.81 1.69
N LEU A 13 -6.37 8.79 2.56
CA LEU A 13 -5.65 7.56 2.28
C LEU A 13 -6.52 6.65 1.42
N ARG A 14 -6.06 6.30 0.23
CA ARG A 14 -6.76 5.39 -0.67
C ARG A 14 -5.86 4.22 -1.01
N VAL A 15 -6.45 3.02 -1.07
CA VAL A 15 -5.76 1.79 -1.49
C VAL A 15 -6.62 1.11 -2.54
N LYS A 16 -6.02 0.74 -3.66
CA LYS A 16 -6.68 0.00 -4.76
C LYS A 16 -5.67 -0.93 -5.43
N LYS A 17 -6.14 -1.83 -6.29
CA LYS A 17 -5.25 -2.60 -7.18
C LYS A 17 -4.63 -1.69 -8.22
N LEU A 18 -3.36 -1.92 -8.56
CA LEU A 18 -2.69 -1.22 -9.63
C LEU A 18 -3.22 -1.71 -10.99
N SER A 19 -3.53 -0.79 -11.89
CA SER A 19 -3.98 -1.13 -13.24
C SER A 19 -2.92 -1.94 -13.99
N GLY A 20 -3.32 -3.04 -14.64
CA GLY A 20 -2.42 -3.95 -15.36
C GLY A 20 -1.57 -4.87 -14.46
N ARG A 21 -1.63 -4.72 -13.13
CA ARG A 21 -0.89 -5.54 -12.15
C ARG A 21 -1.80 -5.88 -10.95
N PRO A 22 -2.73 -6.84 -11.09
CA PRO A 22 -3.69 -7.20 -10.06
C PRO A 22 -3.05 -7.83 -8.82
N ASP A 23 -1.79 -8.24 -8.88
CA ASP A 23 -0.97 -8.68 -7.75
C ASP A 23 -0.48 -7.52 -6.87
N VAL A 24 -0.41 -6.31 -7.44
CA VAL A 24 0.11 -5.10 -6.78
C VAL A 24 -1.03 -4.17 -6.35
N TYR A 25 -0.85 -3.54 -5.20
CA TYR A 25 -1.70 -2.46 -4.70
C TYR A 25 -1.00 -1.12 -4.87
N GLU A 26 -1.78 -0.10 -5.20
CA GLU A 26 -1.40 1.31 -5.14
C GLU A 26 -2.04 1.93 -3.89
N MET A 27 -1.23 2.64 -3.11
CA MET A 27 -1.64 3.49 -2.00
C MET A 27 -1.38 4.96 -2.34
N SER A 28 -2.32 5.86 -2.07
CA SER A 28 -2.13 7.30 -2.26
C SER A 28 -2.60 8.13 -1.08
N TRP A 29 -1.92 9.25 -0.82
CA TRP A 29 -2.24 10.21 0.24
C TRP A 29 -1.84 11.64 -0.15
N PRO A 30 -2.49 12.68 0.41
CA PRO A 30 -2.13 14.07 0.15
C PRO A 30 -0.70 14.41 0.61
N PRO A 31 0.01 15.35 -0.05
CA PRO A 31 -0.43 16.10 -1.24
C PRO A 31 -0.27 15.36 -2.57
N ASP A 32 0.75 14.51 -2.75
CA ASP A 32 0.94 13.62 -3.92
C ASP A 32 1.71 12.35 -3.53
N GLY A 33 1.59 11.92 -2.29
CA GLY A 33 2.29 10.74 -1.81
C GLY A 33 1.68 9.47 -2.40
N ARG A 34 2.54 8.56 -2.87
CA ARG A 34 2.17 7.25 -3.37
C ARG A 34 3.11 6.16 -2.91
N ALA A 35 2.58 4.96 -2.80
CA ALA A 35 3.36 3.75 -2.65
C ALA A 35 2.73 2.61 -3.45
N THR A 36 3.55 1.65 -3.84
CA THR A 36 3.08 0.36 -4.36
C THR A 36 3.59 -0.77 -3.48
N PHE A 37 2.74 -1.77 -3.26
CA PHE A 37 3.08 -2.93 -2.42
C PHE A 37 2.36 -4.19 -2.90
N ALA A 38 2.91 -5.36 -2.57
CA ALA A 38 2.27 -6.65 -2.76
C ALA A 38 1.98 -7.32 -1.42
N MET A 39 1.06 -8.28 -1.42
CA MET A 39 0.87 -9.18 -0.28
C MET A 39 1.89 -10.31 -0.39
N GLY A 40 2.79 -10.40 0.58
CA GLY A 40 3.76 -11.49 0.66
C GLY A 40 3.27 -12.64 1.52
N ASN A 41 4.00 -13.76 1.46
CA ASN A 41 3.83 -14.84 2.42
C ASN A 41 4.09 -14.34 3.85
N PRO A 42 3.30 -14.75 4.86
CA PRO A 42 3.54 -14.40 6.25
C PRO A 42 4.96 -14.77 6.70
N ILE A 43 5.72 -13.77 7.20
CA ILE A 43 7.03 -14.00 7.83
C ILE A 43 6.87 -14.19 9.35
N VAL A 44 5.86 -13.56 9.93
CA VAL A 44 5.49 -13.72 11.34
C VAL A 44 4.16 -14.46 11.40
N ALA A 45 4.10 -15.53 12.22
CA ALA A 45 2.91 -16.36 12.36
C ALA A 45 1.67 -15.53 12.72
N GLY A 46 0.59 -15.74 11.96
CA GLY A 46 -0.68 -15.03 12.16
C GLY A 46 -0.67 -13.54 11.77
N LYS A 47 0.37 -13.05 11.09
CA LYS A 47 0.46 -11.65 10.62
C LYS A 47 0.47 -11.57 9.10
N LEU A 48 -0.25 -10.59 8.57
CA LEU A 48 -0.13 -10.23 7.16
C LEU A 48 1.25 -9.64 6.89
N HIS A 49 1.80 -9.95 5.72
CA HIS A 49 3.08 -9.42 5.28
C HIS A 49 2.87 -8.52 4.06
N ILE A 50 3.28 -7.26 4.19
CA ILE A 50 3.28 -6.27 3.12
C ILE A 50 4.72 -6.18 2.58
N GLN A 51 4.88 -6.42 1.28
CA GLN A 51 6.13 -6.20 0.57
C GLN A 51 6.09 -4.85 -0.14
N TRP A 52 6.86 -3.87 0.34
CA TRP A 52 6.96 -2.56 -0.28
C TRP A 52 7.78 -2.63 -1.57
N LEU A 53 7.28 -2.01 -2.64
CA LEU A 53 7.95 -2.01 -3.95
C LEU A 53 8.56 -0.64 -4.27
N ARG A 54 7.74 0.41 -4.17
CA ARG A 54 8.13 1.81 -4.41
C ARG A 54 7.37 2.75 -3.48
N VAL A 55 7.98 3.88 -3.15
CA VAL A 55 7.38 4.99 -2.40
C VAL A 55 7.86 6.30 -3.03
N GLY A 56 6.98 7.28 -3.23
CA GLY A 56 7.34 8.56 -3.85
C GLY A 56 6.13 9.38 -4.25
N SER A 57 6.27 10.15 -5.34
CA SER A 57 5.20 10.94 -5.97
C SER A 57 4.37 10.09 -6.96
N HIS A 58 3.52 10.72 -7.77
CA HIS A 58 2.91 10.07 -8.93
C HIS A 58 3.92 9.41 -9.90
N ASP A 59 5.17 9.86 -9.94
CA ASP A 59 6.16 9.41 -10.92
C ASP A 59 6.60 7.95 -10.74
N ILE A 60 6.38 7.37 -9.55
CA ILE A 60 6.72 5.96 -9.30
C ILE A 60 5.92 4.99 -10.18
N LEU A 61 4.79 5.44 -10.74
CA LEU A 61 3.93 4.65 -11.62
C LEU A 61 4.35 4.68 -13.09
N ARG A 62 5.30 5.55 -13.47
CA ARG A 62 5.73 5.72 -14.87
C ARG A 62 6.68 4.63 -15.35
N ARG A 63 7.24 3.85 -14.43
CA ARG A 63 8.17 2.77 -14.74
C ARG A 63 7.47 1.43 -14.50
N PRO A 64 7.71 0.42 -15.35
CA PRO A 64 7.24 -0.93 -15.06
C PRO A 64 7.65 -1.34 -13.66
N ILE A 65 6.67 -1.81 -12.89
CA ILE A 65 6.95 -2.59 -11.69
C ILE A 65 7.42 -3.95 -12.19
N LEU A 66 8.53 -4.44 -11.63
CA LEU A 66 9.19 -5.69 -12.02
C LEU A 66 8.20 -6.81 -12.35
#